data_AF-A0A0C9TDN6-F1
#
_entry.id   AF-A0A0C9TDN6-F1
#
_cell.length_a   1.000
_cell.length_b   1.000
_cell.length_c   1.000
_cell.angle_alpha   90.00
_cell.angle_beta   90.00
_cell.angle_gamma   90.00
#
_symmetry.space_group_name_H-M   'P 1'
#
loop_
_entity.id
_entity.type
_entity.pdbx_description
1 polymer ?
#
loop_
_entity_poly.entity_id
_entity_poly.type
_entity_poly.pdbx_seq_one_letter_code
_entity_poly.pdbx_strand_id
1 'polypeptide(L)'
;MSSSLHVPCAHRTLLLEPSAHATTAGYHPPTAGQLAAALSTAKGSQSKKDVYGAGTFPAPLVLPNDELALDPECPRQDMKEWLGERKQISGKRKVIYIAAPPAVNDDASFVSNWVTPCSRSNNPPSTPFPTTSDITAYLEAFYHGVPVRPLPIPLSFALWDT
;
A
#
# COMPACT_ATOMS: atom_id res chain seq x y z
N MET A 1 -11.53 -23.49 -3.22
CA MET A 1 -11.81 -22.07 -3.51
C MET A 1 -12.76 -21.58 -2.44
N SER A 2 -12.23 -21.07 -1.32
CA SER A 2 -13.07 -20.52 -0.24
C SER A 2 -13.39 -19.08 -0.58
N SER A 3 -14.59 -18.84 -1.10
CA SER A 3 -15.15 -17.50 -1.24
C SER A 3 -15.28 -16.91 0.16
N SER A 4 -14.43 -15.94 0.50
CA SER A 4 -14.58 -15.17 1.72
C SER A 4 -15.90 -14.41 1.63
N LEU A 5 -16.90 -14.84 2.40
CA LEU A 5 -18.17 -14.14 2.52
C LEU A 5 -17.87 -12.76 3.12
N HIS A 6 -17.97 -11.72 2.28
CA HIS A 6 -17.76 -10.34 2.70
C HIS A 6 -18.89 -9.94 3.65
N VAL A 7 -18.66 -10.03 4.95
CA VAL A 7 -19.58 -9.51 5.96
C VAL A 7 -19.53 -7.99 5.85
N PRO A 8 -20.62 -7.31 5.42
CA PRO A 8 -20.62 -5.86 5.34
C PRO A 8 -20.38 -5.26 6.72
N CYS A 9 -19.58 -4.21 6.81
CA CYS A 9 -19.29 -3.59 8.09
C CYS A 9 -20.60 -3.04 8.70
N ALA A 10 -20.84 -3.29 10.00
CA ALA A 10 -22.08 -2.89 10.68
C ALA A 10 -22.12 -1.41 11.08
N HIS A 11 -21.15 -0.61 10.63
CA HIS A 11 -21.06 0.81 10.94
C HIS A 11 -22.19 1.57 10.24
N ARG A 12 -23.09 2.17 11.03
CA ARG A 12 -24.20 3.00 10.53
C ARG A 12 -23.79 4.44 10.25
N THR A 13 -22.66 4.87 10.78
CA THR A 13 -22.15 6.23 10.69
C THR A 13 -20.78 6.18 10.04
N LEU A 14 -20.64 6.85 8.91
CA LEU A 14 -19.35 7.06 8.24
C LEU A 14 -18.87 8.47 8.61
N LEU A 15 -17.62 8.58 9.04
CA LEU A 15 -16.96 9.88 9.25
C LEU A 15 -16.15 10.19 7.98
N LEU A 16 -16.67 11.10 7.17
CA LEU A 16 -16.02 11.54 5.92
C LEU A 16 -15.37 12.93 6.07
N GLU A 17 -15.66 13.60 7.18
CA GLU A 17 -15.16 14.92 7.54
C GLU A 17 -13.86 14.83 8.37
N PRO A 18 -12.99 15.85 8.29
CA PRO A 18 -11.80 15.91 9.13
C PRO A 18 -12.17 16.08 10.61
N SER A 19 -11.20 15.87 11.51
CA SER A 19 -11.42 16.10 12.94
C SER A 19 -11.58 17.60 13.24
N ALA A 20 -12.13 17.93 14.41
CA ALA A 20 -12.24 19.31 14.90
C ALA A 20 -10.87 20.02 14.99
N HIS A 21 -9.78 19.27 15.12
CA HIS A 21 -8.44 19.84 15.18
C HIS A 21 -7.99 20.41 13.83
N ALA A 22 -8.54 19.92 12.72
CA ALA A 22 -8.21 20.41 11.38
C ALA A 22 -8.44 21.92 11.22
N THR A 23 -9.52 22.46 11.81
CA THR A 23 -9.80 23.89 11.81
C THR A 23 -8.78 24.67 12.63
N THR A 24 -8.28 24.10 13.74
CA THR A 24 -7.24 24.72 14.57
C THR A 24 -5.89 24.72 13.87
N ALA A 25 -5.59 23.65 13.15
CA ALA A 25 -4.40 23.54 12.32
C ALA A 25 -4.45 24.45 11.09
N GLY A 26 -5.64 24.87 10.64
CA GLY A 26 -5.78 25.63 9.39
C GLY A 26 -5.85 24.76 8.13
N TYR A 27 -6.12 23.47 8.29
CA TYR A 27 -6.32 22.54 7.16
C TYR A 27 -7.62 22.86 6.42
N HIS A 28 -7.54 22.96 5.10
CA HIS A 28 -8.69 23.15 4.22
C HIS A 28 -8.82 21.98 3.23
N PRO A 29 -9.99 21.31 3.18
CA PRO A 29 -10.21 20.23 2.23
C PRO A 29 -10.19 20.74 0.78
N PRO A 30 -9.81 19.88 -0.19
CA PRO A 30 -9.81 20.26 -1.60
C PRO A 30 -11.18 20.72 -2.09
N THR A 31 -11.22 21.77 -2.91
CA THR A 31 -12.48 22.17 -3.56
C THR A 31 -12.87 21.21 -4.68
N ALA A 32 -14.15 21.18 -5.07
CA ALA A 32 -14.62 20.38 -6.20
C ALA A 32 -13.83 20.68 -7.50
N GLY A 33 -13.43 21.94 -7.72
CA GLY A 33 -12.60 22.34 -8.85
C GLY A 33 -11.17 21.77 -8.79
N GLN A 34 -10.55 21.77 -7.60
CA GLN A 34 -9.23 21.16 -7.39
C GLN A 34 -9.27 19.64 -7.60
N LEU A 35 -10.31 18.96 -7.10
CA LEU A 35 -10.50 17.52 -7.31
C LEU A 35 -10.70 17.19 -8.80
N ALA A 36 -11.52 17.97 -9.51
CA ALA A 36 -11.74 17.79 -10.94
C ALA A 36 -10.46 18.00 -11.78
N ALA A 37 -9.62 18.96 -11.39
CA ALA A 37 -8.34 19.21 -12.04
C ALA A 37 -7.35 18.05 -11.82
N ALA A 38 -7.26 17.52 -10.59
CA ALA A 38 -6.39 16.38 -10.29
C ALA A 38 -6.70 15.14 -11.13
N LEU A 39 -7.99 14.85 -11.36
CA LEU A 39 -8.46 13.72 -12.19
C LEU A 39 -8.16 13.90 -13.69
N SER A 40 -7.94 15.12 -14.16
CA SER A 40 -7.76 15.41 -15.58
C SER A 40 -6.35 15.14 -16.13
N THR A 41 -5.40 14.79 -15.27
CA THR A 41 -4.00 14.49 -15.64
C THR A 41 -3.81 13.15 -16.34
N ALA A 42 -4.82 12.27 -16.31
CA ALA A 42 -4.81 11.01 -17.06
C ALA A 42 -5.08 11.27 -18.56
N LYS A 43 -4.01 11.54 -19.32
CA LYS A 43 -4.04 11.44 -20.80
C LYS A 43 -4.38 10.00 -21.19
N GLY A 44 -5.67 9.68 -21.35
CA GLY A 44 -6.05 8.38 -21.88
C GLY A 44 -7.51 7.94 -21.75
N SER A 45 -8.33 8.53 -20.89
CA SER A 45 -9.72 8.05 -20.76
C SER A 45 -10.73 9.17 -20.99
N GLN A 46 -11.30 9.22 -22.19
CA GLN A 46 -12.64 9.78 -22.41
C GLN A 46 -13.71 8.79 -21.89
N SER A 47 -13.51 8.16 -20.73
CA SER A 47 -14.64 7.63 -19.98
C SER A 47 -15.35 8.83 -19.36
N LYS A 48 -16.69 8.83 -19.41
CA LYS A 48 -17.55 9.85 -18.78
C LYS A 48 -16.92 10.32 -17.46
N LYS A 49 -16.75 11.64 -17.29
CA LYS A 49 -16.29 12.22 -16.02
C LYS A 49 -17.29 11.81 -14.95
N ASP A 50 -17.03 10.70 -14.27
CA ASP A 50 -17.68 10.41 -13.02
C ASP A 50 -17.16 11.48 -12.07
N VAL A 51 -17.99 12.50 -11.86
CA VAL A 51 -17.74 13.50 -10.82
C VAL A 51 -17.93 12.75 -9.51
N TYR A 52 -16.82 12.23 -8.98
CA TYR A 52 -16.79 11.64 -7.66
C TYR A 52 -17.25 12.70 -6.66
N GLY A 53 -18.30 12.39 -5.90
CA GLY A 53 -18.80 13.29 -4.86
C GLY A 53 -17.76 13.44 -3.75
N ALA A 54 -17.89 14.48 -2.93
CA ALA A 54 -17.01 14.70 -1.77
C ALA A 54 -16.93 13.49 -0.83
N GLY A 55 -17.96 12.63 -0.81
CA GLY A 55 -17.97 11.39 -0.03
C GLY A 55 -17.27 10.17 -0.65
N THR A 56 -16.71 10.29 -1.87
CA THR A 56 -15.97 9.18 -2.50
C THR A 56 -14.59 8.99 -1.87
N PHE A 57 -13.95 10.08 -1.44
CA PHE A 57 -12.65 10.06 -0.79
C PHE A 57 -12.78 10.80 0.55
N PRO A 58 -12.75 10.11 1.70
CA PRO A 58 -12.86 10.77 2.99
C PRO A 58 -11.70 11.76 3.18
N ALA A 59 -11.98 12.87 3.86
CA ALA A 59 -10.93 13.80 4.24
C ALA A 59 -9.95 13.13 5.23
N PRO A 60 -8.66 13.55 5.24
CA PRO A 60 -7.73 13.14 6.29
C PRO A 60 -8.28 13.57 7.66
N LEU A 61 -8.02 12.75 8.68
CA LEU A 61 -8.56 13.00 10.00
C LEU A 61 -7.89 14.21 10.68
N VAL A 62 -6.63 14.50 10.38
CA VAL A 62 -5.82 15.62 10.93
C VAL A 62 -5.85 15.63 12.46
N LEU A 63 -4.98 14.85 13.10
CA LEU A 63 -4.87 14.77 14.56
C LEU A 63 -3.77 15.70 15.11
N PRO A 64 -3.79 16.01 16.41
CA PRO A 64 -2.70 16.77 17.03
C PRO A 64 -1.33 16.10 16.80
N ASN A 65 -0.35 16.90 16.37
CA ASN A 65 1.00 16.47 16.00
C ASN A 65 1.11 15.59 14.75
N ASP A 66 0.03 15.41 13.97
CA ASP A 66 0.17 14.86 12.62
C ASP A 66 0.88 15.85 11.69
N GLU A 67 1.46 15.34 10.61
CA GLU A 67 2.13 16.15 9.60
C GLU A 67 1.24 17.28 9.06
N LEU A 68 -0.01 16.98 8.72
CA LEU A 68 -0.98 17.99 8.26
C LEU A 68 -1.43 18.98 9.35
N ALA A 69 -1.22 18.66 10.62
CA ALA A 69 -1.48 19.59 11.72
C ALA A 69 -0.30 20.55 11.95
N LEU A 70 0.92 20.08 11.68
CA LEU A 70 2.16 20.85 11.79
C LEU A 70 2.43 21.71 10.55
N ASP A 71 2.14 21.16 9.37
CA ASP A 71 2.24 21.81 8.06
C ASP A 71 0.95 21.55 7.24
N PRO A 72 -0.07 22.42 7.39
CA PRO A 72 -1.34 22.29 6.69
C PRO A 72 -1.22 22.45 5.17
N GLU A 73 -0.17 23.14 4.72
CA GLU A 73 0.13 23.39 3.31
C GLU A 73 1.13 22.37 2.75
N CYS A 74 1.42 21.30 3.50
CA CYS A 74 2.28 20.21 3.06
C CYS A 74 1.86 19.77 1.64
N PRO A 75 2.79 19.75 0.68
CA PRO A 75 2.46 19.52 -0.71
C PRO A 75 1.78 18.16 -0.86
N ARG A 76 0.62 18.18 -1.53
CA ARG A 76 -0.16 16.98 -1.80
C ARG A 76 0.62 16.08 -2.74
N GLN A 77 0.52 14.76 -2.56
CA GLN A 77 1.06 13.80 -3.53
C GLN A 77 0.32 13.96 -4.87
N ASP A 78 0.98 14.55 -5.88
CA ASP A 78 0.43 14.68 -7.24
C ASP A 78 0.78 13.43 -8.06
N MET A 79 -0.25 12.83 -8.67
CA MET A 79 -0.09 11.72 -9.60
C MET A 79 0.82 12.09 -10.78
N LYS A 80 0.81 13.36 -11.20
CA LYS A 80 1.68 13.87 -12.28
C LYS A 80 3.15 13.89 -11.87
N GLU A 81 3.46 14.35 -10.65
CA GLU A 81 4.81 14.29 -10.10
C GLU A 81 5.26 12.83 -9.98
N TRP A 82 4.39 11.97 -9.44
CA TRP A 82 4.64 10.53 -9.35
C TRP A 82 4.91 9.88 -10.73
N LEU A 83 4.19 10.29 -11.78
CA LEU A 83 4.44 9.82 -13.15
C LEU A 83 5.77 10.30 -13.71
N GLY A 84 6.19 11.52 -13.38
CA GLY A 84 7.47 12.08 -13.81
C GLY A 84 8.68 11.43 -13.14
N GLU A 85 8.54 11.04 -11.87
CA GLU A 85 9.60 10.40 -11.09
C GLU A 85 9.73 8.90 -11.32
N ARG A 86 8.71 8.27 -11.91
CA ARG A 86 8.76 6.86 -12.28
C ARG A 86 9.95 6.61 -13.21
N LYS A 87 10.99 5.94 -12.68
CA LYS A 87 12.02 5.31 -13.49
C LYS A 87 11.30 4.40 -14.48
N GLN A 88 11.32 4.79 -15.74
CA GLN A 88 10.73 3.99 -16.81
C GLN A 88 11.35 2.59 -16.73
N ILE A 89 10.50 1.57 -16.69
CA ILE A 89 10.96 0.18 -16.66
C ILE A 89 11.77 -0.02 -17.94
N SER A 90 13.10 -0.03 -17.80
CA SER A 90 13.99 -0.16 -18.94
C SER A 90 13.71 -1.50 -19.62
N GLY A 91 13.67 -1.53 -20.96
CA GLY A 91 13.31 -2.73 -21.71
C GLY A 91 14.22 -3.95 -21.49
N LYS A 92 15.32 -3.82 -20.74
CA LYS A 92 16.30 -4.87 -20.49
C LYS A 92 15.90 -5.86 -19.37
N ARG A 93 15.03 -5.49 -18.43
CA ARG A 93 14.59 -6.38 -17.33
C ARG A 93 13.07 -6.31 -17.17
N LYS A 94 12.37 -7.23 -17.84
CA LYS A 94 10.89 -7.27 -17.90
C LYS A 94 10.27 -8.30 -16.97
N VAL A 95 11.01 -8.83 -16.00
CA VAL A 95 10.50 -9.86 -15.08
C VAL A 95 10.77 -9.43 -13.65
N ILE A 96 9.73 -9.44 -12.82
CA ILE A 96 9.85 -9.29 -11.37
C ILE A 96 10.12 -10.69 -10.81
N TYR A 97 11.25 -10.86 -10.13
CA TYR A 97 11.58 -12.12 -9.46
C TYR A 97 11.25 -12.03 -7.98
N ILE A 98 10.49 -12.98 -7.48
CA ILE A 98 10.11 -13.08 -6.07
C ILE A 98 11.04 -14.05 -5.37
N ALA A 99 11.88 -13.54 -4.48
CA ALA A 99 12.67 -14.37 -3.59
C ALA A 99 11.76 -15.00 -2.53
N ALA A 100 11.83 -16.33 -2.40
CA ALA A 100 11.24 -17.01 -1.25
C ALA A 100 12.01 -16.63 0.03
N PRO A 101 11.39 -16.79 1.22
CA PRO A 101 12.11 -16.65 2.49
C PRO A 101 13.43 -17.44 2.47
N PRO A 102 14.58 -16.85 2.84
CA PRO A 102 15.85 -17.55 2.80
C PRO A 102 15.88 -18.73 3.77
N ALA A 103 16.60 -19.79 3.40
CA ALA A 103 16.88 -20.89 4.29
C ALA A 103 17.78 -20.43 5.45
N VAL A 104 17.49 -20.92 6.66
CA VAL A 104 18.32 -20.68 7.85
C VAL A 104 19.37 -21.78 7.90
N ASN A 105 20.63 -21.38 7.73
CA ASN A 105 21.79 -22.27 7.90
C ASN A 105 22.20 -22.34 9.38
N ASP A 106 23.04 -23.31 9.74
CA ASP A 106 23.48 -23.55 11.13
C ASP A 106 24.20 -22.32 11.75
N ASP A 107 25.01 -21.64 10.96
CA ASP A 107 25.74 -20.41 11.31
C ASP A 107 24.81 -19.22 11.58
N ALA A 108 23.59 -19.25 11.05
CA ALA A 108 22.56 -18.22 11.22
C ALA A 108 21.35 -18.72 12.04
N SER A 109 21.50 -19.79 12.83
CA SER A 109 20.40 -20.43 13.58
C SER A 109 19.60 -19.46 14.47
N PHE A 110 20.23 -18.39 14.97
CA PHE A 110 19.58 -17.34 15.76
C PHE A 110 18.44 -16.62 15.02
N VAL A 111 18.46 -16.58 13.68
CA VAL A 111 17.42 -15.97 12.84
C VAL A 111 16.07 -16.68 12.99
N SER A 112 16.06 -17.97 13.35
CA SER A 112 14.83 -18.72 13.62
C SER A 112 13.98 -18.11 14.74
N ASN A 113 14.56 -17.29 15.60
CA ASN A 113 13.81 -16.59 16.65
C ASN A 113 13.02 -15.38 16.11
N TRP A 114 13.32 -14.89 14.90
CA TRP A 114 12.66 -13.72 14.31
C TRP A 114 11.31 -14.04 13.66
N VAL A 115 11.09 -15.29 13.26
CA VAL A 115 9.86 -15.70 12.56
C VAL A 115 8.65 -15.84 13.49
N THR A 116 8.83 -15.74 14.81
CA THR A 116 7.73 -15.77 15.77
C THR A 116 7.22 -14.34 16.01
N PRO A 117 6.00 -13.99 15.57
CA PRO A 117 5.42 -12.70 15.90
C PRO A 117 5.30 -12.57 17.42
N CYS A 118 5.59 -11.40 17.97
CA CYS A 118 5.31 -11.09 19.37
C CYS A 118 3.78 -11.00 19.56
N SER A 119 3.10 -12.15 19.68
CA SER A 119 1.67 -12.17 19.91
C SER A 119 1.37 -11.76 21.33
N ARG A 120 0.49 -10.75 21.49
CA ARG A 120 -0.08 -10.39 22.81
C ARG A 120 -1.13 -11.40 23.30
N SER A 121 -1.52 -12.34 22.43
CA SER A 121 -2.57 -13.34 22.64
C SER A 121 -2.00 -14.75 22.49
N ASN A 122 -2.28 -15.63 23.45
CA ASN A 122 -1.88 -17.05 23.40
C ASN A 122 -2.65 -17.86 22.36
N ASN A 123 -3.64 -17.27 21.68
CA ASN A 123 -4.40 -17.98 20.66
C ASN A 123 -3.63 -18.00 19.32
N PRO A 124 -3.53 -19.16 18.66
CA PRO A 124 -2.94 -19.25 17.34
C PRO A 124 -3.72 -18.38 16.34
N PRO A 125 -3.05 -17.78 15.34
CA PRO A 125 -3.73 -17.03 14.30
C PRO A 125 -4.72 -17.94 13.56
N SER A 126 -5.97 -17.48 13.42
CA SER A 126 -7.03 -18.23 12.72
C SER A 126 -6.83 -18.28 11.20
N THR A 127 -5.93 -17.46 10.66
CA THR A 127 -5.64 -17.34 9.23
C THR A 127 -4.28 -17.97 8.90
N PRO A 128 -4.17 -18.76 7.81
CA PRO A 128 -2.90 -19.30 7.38
C PRO A 128 -1.92 -18.18 7.01
N PHE A 129 -0.62 -18.45 7.19
CA PHE A 129 0.43 -17.54 6.71
C PHE A 129 0.43 -17.48 5.18
N PRO A 130 0.67 -16.30 4.59
CA PRO A 130 0.76 -16.17 3.14
C PRO A 130 1.96 -16.96 2.60
N THR A 131 1.75 -17.63 1.49
CA THR A 131 2.81 -18.33 0.75
C THR A 131 3.47 -17.39 -0.27
N THR A 132 4.65 -17.76 -0.76
CA THR A 132 5.29 -17.05 -1.88
C THR A 132 4.41 -16.99 -3.14
N SER A 133 3.53 -17.99 -3.32
CA SER A 133 2.56 -18.01 -4.42
C SER A 133 1.49 -16.94 -4.28
N ASP A 134 1.00 -16.69 -3.07
CA ASP A 134 0.01 -15.64 -2.80
C ASP A 134 0.58 -14.26 -3.12
N ILE A 135 1.85 -14.04 -2.73
CA ILE A 135 2.58 -12.81 -3.05
C ILE A 135 2.80 -12.67 -4.56
N THR A 136 3.17 -13.76 -5.23
CA THR A 136 3.36 -13.78 -6.69
C THR A 136 2.08 -13.39 -7.42
N ALA A 137 0.95 -14.00 -7.06
CA ALA A 137 -0.35 -13.72 -7.66
C ALA A 137 -0.80 -12.28 -7.39
N TYR A 138 -0.59 -11.77 -6.18
CA TYR A 138 -0.89 -10.38 -5.84
C TYR A 138 -0.08 -9.40 -6.70
N LEU A 139 1.23 -9.62 -6.84
CA LEU A 139 2.10 -8.74 -7.62
C LEU A 139 1.84 -8.84 -9.12
N GLU A 140 1.48 -10.02 -9.63
CA GLU A 140 1.09 -10.19 -11.03
C GLU A 140 -0.21 -9.44 -11.35
N ALA A 141 -1.17 -9.46 -10.42
CA ALA A 141 -2.37 -8.65 -10.52
C ALA A 141 -2.08 -7.14 -10.41
N PHE A 142 -1.10 -6.73 -9.61
CA PHE A 142 -0.77 -5.31 -9.43
C PHE A 142 0.06 -4.74 -10.60
N TYR A 143 1.07 -5.49 -11.06
CA TYR A 143 1.99 -5.09 -12.14
C TYR A 143 1.55 -5.67 -13.49
N HIS A 144 0.38 -5.26 -13.96
CA HIS A 144 -0.16 -5.70 -15.24
C HIS A 144 0.84 -5.55 -16.39
N GLY A 145 1.00 -6.61 -17.18
CA GLY A 145 1.89 -6.65 -18.34
C GLY A 145 3.37 -6.88 -18.00
N VAL A 146 3.73 -7.00 -16.72
CA VAL A 146 5.07 -7.38 -16.28
C VAL A 146 5.02 -8.81 -15.72
N PRO A 147 5.68 -9.78 -16.36
CA PRO A 147 5.81 -11.13 -15.83
C PRO A 147 6.37 -11.13 -14.39
N VAL A 148 5.71 -11.85 -13.50
CA VAL A 148 6.18 -12.10 -12.13
C VAL A 148 6.50 -13.59 -12.00
N ARG A 149 7.68 -13.92 -11.50
CA ARG A 149 8.14 -15.32 -11.37
C ARG A 149 8.86 -15.55 -10.05
N PRO A 150 8.81 -16.76 -9.48
CA PRO A 150 9.71 -17.12 -8.39
C PRO A 150 11.17 -16.98 -8.83
N LEU A 151 12.04 -16.50 -7.94
CA LEU A 151 13.47 -16.52 -8.15
C LEU A 151 13.93 -17.98 -8.22
N PRO A 152 14.60 -18.43 -9.30
CA PRO A 152 15.00 -19.83 -9.45
C PRO A 152 16.18 -20.21 -8.54
N ILE A 153 16.80 -19.24 -7.89
CA ILE A 153 17.95 -19.42 -7.01
C ILE A 153 17.46 -19.39 -5.56
N PRO A 154 17.65 -20.46 -4.79
CA PRO A 154 17.35 -20.44 -3.36
C PRO A 154 18.32 -19.49 -2.65
N LEU A 155 17.79 -18.74 -1.70
CA LEU A 155 18.60 -17.86 -0.85
C LEU A 155 18.81 -18.52 0.51
N SER A 156 19.92 -18.19 1.16
CA SER A 156 20.20 -18.60 2.54
C SER A 156 20.78 -17.42 3.31
N PHE A 157 20.57 -17.43 4.63
CA PHE A 157 21.24 -16.49 5.51
C PHE A 157 22.74 -16.78 5.57
N ALA A 158 23.55 -15.72 5.58
CA ALA A 158 24.98 -15.80 5.76
C ALA A 158 25.40 -14.77 6.81
N LEU A 159 26.36 -15.15 7.66
CA LEU A 159 27.03 -14.19 8.52
C LEU A 159 27.84 -13.21 7.66
N TRP A 160 27.94 -11.97 8.13
CA TRP A 160 28.84 -11.01 7.49
C TRP A 160 30.27 -11.36 7.91
N ASP A 161 31.20 -11.35 6.96
CA ASP A 161 32.63 -11.52 7.26
C ASP A 161 33.04 -10.48 8.31
N THR A 162 33.78 -10.94 9.32
CA THR A 162 34.35 -10.09 10.39
C THR A 162 35.75 -9.64 10.03
#